data_AF-A0A3D1SZX5-F1
#
_entry.id   AF-A0A3D1SZX5-F1
#
_cell.length_a   1.000
_cell.length_b   1.000
_cell.length_c   1.000
_cell.angle_alpha   90.00
_cell.angle_beta   90.00
_cell.angle_gamma   90.00
#
_symmetry.space_group_name_H-M   'P 1'
#
loop_
_entity.id
_entity.type
_entity.pdbx_description
1 polymer ?
#
loop_
_entity_poly.entity_id
_entity_poly.type
_entity_poly.pdbx_seq_one_letter_code
_entity_poly.pdbx_strand_id
1 'polypeptide(L)' 'MANRTTLTEGETAFVSAQRVARLATSDKEGNPHVIPVCYAFDGQRFYTPLDEKPKRVA' A
#
# COMPACT_ATOMS: atom_id res chain seq x y z
N MET A 1 11.60 4.47 16.12
CA MET A 1 11.47 3.96 14.74
C MET A 1 12.55 4.61 13.90
N ALA A 2 13.23 3.84 13.05
CA ALA A 2 14.18 4.44 12.11
C ALA A 2 13.38 5.29 11.11
N ASN A 3 13.69 6.58 11.02
CA ASN A 3 13.04 7.49 10.08
C ASN A 3 13.68 7.34 8.69
N ARG A 4 13.50 6.16 8.08
CA ARG A 4 14.02 5.85 6.73
C ARG A 4 12.92 6.00 5.70
N THR A 5 13.27 6.53 4.54
CA THR A 5 12.37 6.69 3.40
C THR A 5 12.64 5.69 2.28
N THR A 6 13.66 4.83 2.43
CA THR A 6 14.05 3.82 1.45
C THR A 6 14.05 2.41 2.07
N LEU A 7 13.74 1.42 1.22
CA LEU A 7 13.82 0.00 1.58
C LEU A 7 15.27 -0.50 1.48
N THR A 8 15.62 -1.44 2.34
CA THR A 8 16.81 -2.28 2.20
C THR A 8 16.67 -3.22 1.00
N GLU A 9 17.77 -3.86 0.62
CA GLU A 9 17.76 -4.87 -0.44
C GLU A 9 16.84 -6.05 -0.10
N GLY A 10 16.85 -6.52 1.15
CA GLY A 10 15.96 -7.60 1.60
C GLY A 10 14.48 -7.20 1.56
N GLU A 11 14.15 -5.97 1.97
CA GLU A 11 12.78 -5.44 1.90
C GLU A 11 12.33 -5.27 0.43
N THR A 12 13.23 -4.82 -0.45
CA THR A 12 12.96 -4.69 -1.88
C THR A 12 12.73 -6.05 -2.54
N ALA A 13 13.55 -7.06 -2.20
CA ALA A 13 13.38 -8.42 -2.69
C ALA A 13 12.06 -9.03 -2.20
N PHE A 14 11.70 -8.81 -0.93
CA PHE A 14 10.41 -9.25 -0.38
C PHE A 14 9.25 -8.66 -1.17
N VAL A 15 9.23 -7.34 -1.36
CA VAL A 15 8.19 -6.62 -2.12
C VAL A 15 8.13 -7.10 -3.57
N SER A 16 9.27 -7.34 -4.21
CA SER A 16 9.31 -7.80 -5.60
C SER A 16 8.72 -9.20 -5.79
N ALA A 17 8.73 -10.03 -4.73
CA ALA A 17 8.17 -11.37 -4.75
C ALA A 17 6.64 -11.41 -4.49
N GLN A 18 6.03 -10.32 -3.99
CA GLN A 18 4.60 -10.31 -3.69
C GLN A 18 3.77 -9.71 -4.82
N ARG A 19 2.58 -10.27 -5.03
CA ARG A 19 1.57 -9.74 -5.98
C ARG A 19 0.54 -8.83 -5.32
N VAL A 20 0.40 -8.93 -4.00
CA VAL A 20 -0.68 -8.29 -3.23
C VAL A 20 -0.10 -7.68 -1.96
N ALA A 21 -0.43 -6.41 -1.71
CA ALA A 21 -0.18 -5.71 -0.45
C ALA A 21 -1.48 -5.60 0.36
N ARG A 22 -1.37 -5.16 1.62
CA ARG A 22 -2.50 -4.83 2.48
C ARG A 22 -2.43 -3.35 2.84
N LEU A 23 -3.37 -2.56 2.34
CA LEU A 23 -3.47 -1.13 2.64
C LEU A 23 -4.32 -0.94 3.89
N ALA A 24 -3.71 -0.39 4.93
CA ALA A 24 -4.40 -0.01 6.16
C ALA A 24 -4.67 1.50 6.17
N THR A 25 -5.92 1.88 6.40
CA THR A 25 -6.36 3.26 6.59
C THR A 25 -7.18 3.34 7.87
N SER A 26 -7.23 4.51 8.50
CA SER A 26 -8.16 4.79 9.61
C SER A 26 -9.16 5.86 9.19
N ASP A 27 -10.39 5.76 9.68
CA ASP A 27 -11.34 6.87 9.61
C ASP A 27 -10.99 7.99 10.62
N LYS A 28 -11.85 9.01 10.69
CA LYS A 28 -11.67 10.15 11.61
C LYS A 28 -11.74 9.80 13.10
N GLU A 29 -12.37 8.66 13.44
CA GLU A 29 -12.48 8.18 14.82
C GLU A 29 -11.34 7.19 15.17
N GLY A 30 -10.47 6.87 14.20
CA GLY A 30 -9.37 5.93 14.36
C GLY A 30 -9.76 4.47 14.13
N ASN A 31 -10.95 4.19 13.59
CA ASN A 31 -11.33 2.81 13.29
C ASN A 31 -10.49 2.28 12.12
N PRO A 32 -9.80 1.13 12.28
CA PRO A 32 -8.93 0.60 11.25
C PRO A 32 -9.72 -0.12 10.15
N HIS A 33 -9.31 0.08 8.90
CA HIS A 33 -9.76 -0.68 7.74
C HIS A 33 -8.54 -1.19 6.97
N VAL A 34 -8.51 -2.49 6.69
CA VAL A 34 -7.39 -3.15 6.00
C VAL A 34 -7.93 -3.91 4.79
N ILE A 35 -7.45 -3.57 3.60
CA ILE A 35 -7.90 -4.19 2.34
C ILE A 35 -6.72 -4.73 1.54
N PRO A 36 -6.91 -5.84 0.78
CA PRO A 36 -5.91 -6.27 -0.18
C PRO A 36 -5.88 -5.32 -1.39
N VAL A 37 -4.68 -4.97 -1.86
CA VAL A 37 -4.47 -4.16 -3.07
C VAL A 37 -3.38 -4.75 -3.95
N CYS A 38 -3.56 -4.68 -5.27
CA CYS A 38 -2.44 -4.85 -6.20
C CYS A 38 -1.60 -3.58 -6.21
N TYR A 39 -0.30 -3.70 -6.52
CA TYR A 39 0.59 -2.56 -6.60
C TYR A 39 1.67 -2.73 -7.67
N ALA A 40 2.27 -1.62 -8.07
CA ALA A 40 3.55 -1.54 -8.74
C ALA A 40 4.55 -0.81 -7.83
N PHE A 41 5.82 -1.20 -7.87
CA PHE A 41 6.90 -0.60 -7.09
C PHE A 41 8.05 -0.20 -8.03
N ASP A 42 8.47 1.07 -7.98
CA ASP A 42 9.52 1.61 -8.87
C ASP A 42 10.92 1.66 -8.22
N GLY A 43 11.08 1.07 -7.03
CA GLY A 43 12.31 1.16 -6.22
C GLY A 43 12.28 2.26 -5.16
N GLN A 44 11.31 3.18 -5.23
CA GLN A 44 11.16 4.32 -4.32
C GLN A 44 9.73 4.44 -3.78
N ARG A 45 8.72 4.17 -4.61
CA ARG A 45 7.31 4.44 -4.36
C ARG A 45 6.43 3.27 -4.77
N PHE A 46 5.32 3.13 -4.05
CA PHE A 46 4.26 2.19 -4.36
C PHE A 46 3.12 2.90 -5.07
N TYR A 47 2.62 2.29 -6.14
CA TYR A 47 1.46 2.75 -6.88
C TYR A 47 0.40 1.67 -6.82
N THR A 48 -0.85 2.03 -6.54
CA THR A 48 -1.98 1.13 -6.64
C THR A 48 -3.00 1.75 -7.60
N PRO A 49 -3.55 0.99 -8.56
CA PRO A 49 -4.51 1.54 -9.50
C PRO A 49 -5.78 1.93 -8.75
N LEU A 50 -6.21 3.18 -8.94
CA LEU A 50 -7.53 3.65 -8.53
C LEU A 50 -8.35 3.84 -9.80
N ASP A 51 -9.43 3.07 -9.92
CA ASP A 51 -10.43 3.28 -10.96
C ASP A 51 -11.19 4.58 -10.66
N GLU A 52 -11.36 5.44 -11.67
CA GLU A 52 -12.08 6.71 -11.57
C GLU A 52 -13.59 6.53 -11.36
N LYS A 53 -14.11 5.31 -11.51
CA LYS A 53 -15.51 5.02 -11.26
C LYS A 53 -15.90 5.42 -9.83
N PRO A 54 -16.94 6.28 -9.65
CA PRO A 54 -17.36 6.72 -8.33
C PRO A 54 -17.69 5.52 -7.43
N LYS A 55 -16.91 5.33 -6.37
CA LYS A 55 -17.25 4.38 -5.32
C LYS A 55 -18.28 5.02 -4.41
N ARG A 56 -19.56 4.93 -4.80
CA ARG A 56 -20.67 5.28 -3.92
C ARG A 56 -20.83 4.16 -2.89
N VAL A 57 -20.58 4.48 -1.64
CA VAL A 57 -21.04 3.68 -0.51
C VAL A 57 -22.44 4.21 -0.15
N ALA A 58 -23.43 3.33 -0.11
CA ALA A 58 -24.78 3.65 0.34
C ALA A 58 -24.83 3.67 1.87
#